data_AF-A0A1Y1Y1J4-F1
#
_entry.id   AF-A0A1Y1Y1J4-F1
#
_cell.length_a   1.000
_cell.length_b   1.000
_cell.length_c   1.000
_cell.angle_alpha   90.00
_cell.angle_beta   90.00
_cell.angle_gamma   90.00
#
_symmetry.space_group_name_H-M   'P 1'
#
loop_
_entity.id
_entity.type
_entity.pdbx_description
1 polymer ?
#
loop_
_entity_poly.entity_id
_entity_poly.type
_entity_poly.pdbx_seq_one_letter_code
_entity_poly.pdbx_strand_id
1 'polypeptide(L)'
;MSLPEDEEPTTKVEILYENQRGLWICGTPHFSYKMLNPFDNPPWTDEYQRFSPVDIHSAQLPDPSWVWADPYWHIDMSGDVDEDGWEYAFIFQCQSWHGDFRFFRSFVRRRRWIRHRKYKDRKPTFAEQQMIYPLKDGAEDDEAQEPAPAKSEDIIARLEECRIDRERFVVIKDYFQSCGESELRSKIHEILCALNYSYSRTRFLSMVNQHYPEIDTSDYLSQLDFYSDYKTATKTLPQHTHATASPPSCL
;
A
#
# COMPACT_ATOMS: atom_id res chain seq x y z
N MET A 1 -12.04 26.77 30.10
CA MET A 1 -12.13 26.10 28.78
C MET A 1 -10.71 25.70 28.41
N SER A 2 -10.19 24.63 29.01
CA SER A 2 -8.88 24.07 28.71
C SER A 2 -9.01 23.21 27.45
N LEU A 3 -8.15 23.46 26.47
CA LEU A 3 -8.02 22.63 25.27
C LEU A 3 -7.64 21.20 25.67
N PRO A 4 -8.14 20.16 24.98
CA PRO A 4 -7.76 18.78 25.30
C PRO A 4 -6.26 18.60 25.05
N GLU A 5 -5.59 17.97 26.01
CA GLU A 5 -4.18 17.58 25.94
C GLU A 5 -3.93 16.72 24.69
N ASP A 6 -2.77 16.94 24.08
CA ASP A 6 -2.32 16.40 22.80
C ASP A 6 -2.56 14.89 22.65
N GLU A 7 -3.51 14.50 21.79
CA GLU A 7 -3.53 13.13 21.25
C GLU A 7 -2.33 12.99 20.31
N GLU A 8 -1.21 12.47 20.85
CA GLU A 8 -0.07 12.02 20.06
C GLU A 8 -0.59 11.11 18.93
N PRO A 9 -0.19 11.36 17.66
CA PRO A 9 -0.75 10.63 16.54
C PRO A 9 -0.49 9.14 16.71
N THR A 10 -1.57 8.34 16.71
CA THR A 10 -1.54 6.87 16.84
C THR A 10 -0.63 6.20 15.80
N THR A 11 -0.28 6.91 14.73
CA THR A 11 0.61 6.48 13.65
C THR A 11 1.76 7.48 13.50
N LYS A 12 2.99 6.95 13.36
CA LYS A 12 4.21 7.72 13.12
C LYS A 12 4.93 7.18 11.88
N VAL A 13 5.46 8.10 11.07
CA VAL A 13 6.31 7.76 9.92
C VAL A 13 7.75 7.64 10.40
N GLU A 14 8.40 6.53 10.06
CA GLU A 14 9.84 6.36 10.18
C GLU A 14 10.49 6.74 8.85
N ILE A 15 11.53 7.57 8.90
CA ILE A 15 12.26 8.04 7.72
C ILE A 15 13.73 7.63 7.86
N LEU A 16 14.26 7.02 6.81
CA LEU A 16 15.67 6.65 6.72
C LEU A 16 16.22 7.05 5.36
N TYR A 17 17.41 7.64 5.35
CA TYR A 17 18.12 8.00 4.12
C TYR A 17 19.26 7.03 3.86
N GLU A 18 19.31 6.49 2.65
CA GLU A 18 20.43 5.72 2.14
C GLU A 18 21.37 6.64 1.36
N ASN A 19 22.65 6.69 1.72
CA ASN A 19 23.63 7.60 1.13
C ASN A 19 24.70 6.82 0.35
N GLN A 20 25.03 7.32 -0.84
CA GLN A 20 26.09 6.74 -1.67
C GLN A 20 26.90 7.84 -2.36
N ARG A 21 28.18 7.58 -2.57
CA ARG A 21 29.05 8.39 -3.44
C ARG A 21 29.33 7.62 -4.72
N GLY A 22 29.54 8.32 -5.82
CA GLY A 22 29.79 7.69 -7.10
C GLY A 22 29.91 8.63 -8.29
N LEU A 23 30.02 8.01 -9.45
CA LEU A 23 30.18 8.65 -10.74
C LEU A 23 29.46 7.84 -11.80
N TRP A 24 29.01 8.53 -12.85
CA TRP A 24 28.61 7.85 -14.07
C TRP A 24 29.84 7.58 -14.92
N ILE A 25 30.11 6.30 -15.17
CA ILE A 25 31.22 5.85 -16.00
C ILE A 25 30.60 5.18 -17.23
N CYS A 26 30.88 5.73 -18.41
CA CYS A 26 30.40 5.18 -19.69
C CYS A 26 28.88 4.92 -19.75
N GLY A 27 28.07 5.81 -19.17
CA GLY A 27 26.61 5.68 -19.18
C GLY A 27 26.04 4.73 -18.12
N THR A 28 26.86 4.19 -17.22
CA THR A 28 26.41 3.36 -16.10
C THR A 28 26.68 4.05 -14.75
N PRO A 29 25.68 4.17 -13.88
CA PRO A 29 25.86 4.73 -12.54
C PRO A 29 26.68 3.77 -11.67
N HIS A 30 27.86 4.21 -11.25
CA HIS A 30 28.70 3.49 -10.30
C HIS A 30 28.67 4.22 -8.96
N PHE A 31 27.68 3.88 -8.13
CA PHE A 31 27.52 4.44 -6.79
C PHE A 31 27.59 3.33 -5.74
N SER A 32 28.22 3.63 -4.61
CA SER A 32 28.32 2.69 -3.50
C SER A 32 28.52 3.43 -2.18
N TYR A 33 27.97 2.86 -1.11
CA TYR A 33 28.28 3.30 0.24
C TYR A 33 29.77 3.11 0.59
N LYS A 34 30.46 2.16 -0.07
CA LYS A 34 31.88 1.89 0.15
C LYS A 34 32.80 2.99 -0.38
N MET A 35 32.26 3.88 -1.21
CA MET A 35 32.99 5.01 -1.76
C MET A 35 32.77 6.30 -0.96
N LEU A 36 32.00 6.25 0.14
CA LEU A 36 31.82 7.40 1.02
C LEU A 36 33.15 7.75 1.69
N ASN A 37 33.48 9.03 1.67
CA ASN A 37 34.63 9.56 2.37
C ASN A 37 34.32 9.74 3.88
N PRO A 38 35.33 9.87 4.75
CA PRO A 38 35.12 10.13 6.17
C PRO A 38 34.34 11.42 6.50
N PHE A 39 34.31 12.38 5.58
CA PHE A 39 33.57 13.65 5.71
C PHE A 39 32.18 13.63 5.06
N ASP A 40 31.82 12.51 4.43
CA ASP A 40 30.48 12.33 3.90
C ASP A 40 29.48 11.95 4.98
N ASN A 41 28.21 12.08 4.64
CA ASN A 41 27.16 11.44 5.42
C ASN A 41 27.41 9.92 5.44
N PRO A 42 27.17 9.25 6.57
CA PRO A 42 27.31 7.81 6.67
C PRO A 42 26.29 7.10 5.78
N PRO A 43 26.49 5.79 5.50
CA PRO A 43 25.63 5.01 4.61
C PRO A 43 24.12 5.13 4.90
N TRP A 44 23.79 5.27 6.19
CA TRP A 44 22.42 5.42 6.66
C TRP A 44 22.30 6.62 7.59
N THR A 45 21.32 7.48 7.33
CA THR A 45 21.02 8.65 8.17
C THR A 45 19.54 8.78 8.50
N ASP A 46 19.22 9.40 9.63
CA ASP A 46 17.85 9.72 10.05
C ASP A 46 17.23 10.89 9.25
N GLU A 47 16.00 11.26 9.58
CA GLU A 47 15.28 12.39 8.96
C GLU A 47 16.05 13.72 9.03
N TYR A 48 16.89 13.87 10.06
CA TYR A 48 17.72 15.06 10.30
C TYR A 48 19.13 14.93 9.71
N GLN A 49 19.36 13.94 8.85
CA GLN A 49 20.66 13.64 8.23
C GLN A 49 21.76 13.27 9.23
N ARG A 50 21.41 12.79 10.43
CA ARG A 50 22.37 12.29 11.43
C ARG A 50 22.59 10.80 11.26
N PHE A 51 23.73 10.29 11.73
CA PHE A 51 24.06 8.87 11.67
C PHE A 51 22.95 7.98 12.22
N SER A 52 22.53 7.00 11.42
CA SER A 52 21.66 5.91 11.86
C SER A 52 22.48 4.62 11.99
N PRO A 53 22.42 3.92 13.14
CA PRO A 53 23.07 2.62 13.30
C PRO A 53 22.31 1.48 12.61
N VAL A 54 21.10 1.75 12.10
CA VAL A 54 20.22 0.77 11.47
C VAL A 54 20.03 1.06 9.99
N ASP A 55 19.79 -0.02 9.24
CA ASP A 55 19.39 -0.02 7.84
C ASP A 55 17.93 -0.47 7.67
N ILE A 56 17.45 -0.52 6.42
CA ILE A 56 16.08 -0.95 6.10
C ILE A 56 15.76 -2.39 6.53
N HIS A 57 16.76 -3.23 6.78
CA HIS A 57 16.58 -4.65 7.16
C HIS A 57 16.70 -4.88 8.66
N SER A 58 17.45 -4.04 9.35
CA SER A 58 17.77 -4.14 10.78
C SER A 58 16.94 -3.19 11.65
N ALA A 59 16.28 -2.19 11.06
CA ALA A 59 15.43 -1.24 11.77
C ALA A 59 14.40 -1.94 12.67
N GLN A 60 14.49 -1.66 13.97
CA GLN A 60 13.58 -2.15 15.00
C GLN A 60 12.62 -1.04 15.42
N LEU A 61 11.52 -1.46 16.05
CA LEU A 61 10.62 -0.54 16.71
C LEU A 61 11.27 -0.02 18.02
N PRO A 62 10.98 1.21 18.46
CA PRO A 62 11.56 1.77 19.68
C PRO A 62 11.28 0.92 20.92
N ASP A 63 10.05 0.40 21.01
CA ASP A 63 9.60 -0.43 22.12
C ASP A 63 8.44 -1.35 21.69
N PRO A 64 8.06 -2.36 22.50
CA PRO A 64 7.05 -3.35 22.15
C PRO A 64 5.61 -2.83 22.03
N SER A 65 5.32 -1.58 22.43
CA SER A 65 4.00 -0.98 22.27
C SER A 65 3.70 -0.62 20.82
N TRP A 66 4.70 -0.57 19.95
CA TRP A 66 4.53 -0.30 18.53
C TRP A 66 4.35 -1.57 17.70
N VAL A 67 3.75 -1.40 16.53
CA VAL A 67 3.76 -2.36 15.42
C VAL A 67 4.00 -1.63 14.11
N TRP A 68 4.70 -2.26 13.18
CA TRP A 68 4.77 -1.76 11.81
C TRP A 68 3.38 -1.80 11.19
N ALA A 69 2.92 -0.66 10.68
CA ALA A 69 1.70 -0.60 9.88
C ALA A 69 1.96 -1.15 8.48
N ASP A 70 3.14 -0.84 7.92
CA ASP A 70 3.57 -1.36 6.62
C ASP A 70 4.52 -2.57 6.76
N PRO A 71 4.30 -3.63 5.97
CA PRO A 71 5.16 -4.81 6.01
C PRO A 71 6.58 -4.53 5.49
N TYR A 72 6.74 -3.56 4.59
CA TYR A 72 8.00 -3.24 3.92
C TYR A 72 8.30 -1.75 4.00
N TRP A 73 9.55 -1.38 3.73
CA TRP A 73 9.92 0.00 3.46
C TRP A 73 9.47 0.40 2.07
N HIS A 74 9.08 1.66 1.92
CA HIS A 74 8.70 2.27 0.65
C HIS A 74 9.72 3.35 0.29
N ILE A 75 10.00 3.50 -1.01
CA ILE A 75 10.80 4.61 -1.50
C ILE A 75 9.88 5.81 -1.64
N ASP A 76 10.29 6.94 -1.07
CA ASP A 76 9.54 8.18 -1.19
C ASP A 76 9.84 8.85 -2.54
N MET A 77 8.89 8.70 -3.46
CA MET A 77 8.97 9.29 -4.80
C MET A 77 8.44 10.73 -4.86
N SER A 78 8.12 11.35 -3.71
CA SER A 78 7.71 12.75 -3.67
C SER A 78 8.93 13.66 -3.90
N GLY A 79 8.84 14.60 -4.83
CA GLY A 79 9.88 15.59 -5.09
C GLY A 79 10.60 15.37 -6.42
N ASP A 80 11.80 15.95 -6.52
CA ASP A 80 12.67 15.83 -7.70
C ASP A 80 13.64 14.65 -7.49
N VAL A 81 13.19 13.46 -7.88
CA VAL A 81 13.90 12.18 -7.76
C VAL A 81 13.94 11.45 -9.10
N ASP A 82 14.92 10.57 -9.30
CA ASP A 82 14.95 9.69 -10.48
C ASP A 82 13.92 8.54 -10.41
N GLU A 83 13.90 7.68 -11.43
CA GLU A 83 12.99 6.53 -11.52
C GLU A 83 13.16 5.51 -10.38
N ASP A 84 14.35 5.47 -9.76
CA ASP A 84 14.71 4.59 -8.64
C ASP A 84 14.61 5.32 -7.27
N GLY A 85 14.16 6.58 -7.27
CA GLY A 85 13.97 7.43 -6.09
C GLY A 85 15.26 8.05 -5.53
N TRP A 86 16.30 8.20 -6.35
CA TRP A 86 17.53 8.88 -5.95
C TRP A 86 17.45 10.39 -6.20
N GLU A 87 17.97 11.13 -5.22
CA GLU A 87 18.35 12.54 -5.37
C GLU A 87 19.87 12.63 -5.48
N TYR A 88 20.36 13.52 -6.33
CA TYR A 88 21.78 13.75 -6.57
C TYR A 88 22.21 15.14 -6.13
N ALA A 89 23.46 15.27 -5.69
CA ALA A 89 24.09 16.54 -5.39
C ALA A 89 25.60 16.49 -5.64
N PHE A 90 26.24 17.66 -5.57
CA PHE A 90 27.70 17.77 -5.67
C PHE A 90 28.37 17.23 -4.39
N ILE A 91 27.84 17.57 -3.22
CA ILE A 91 28.25 17.11 -1.88
C ILE A 91 27.03 17.05 -0.96
N PHE A 92 27.08 16.25 0.12
CA PHE A 92 25.94 16.04 1.03
C PHE A 92 25.48 17.31 1.74
N GLN A 93 26.39 18.26 2.00
CA GLN A 93 26.11 19.52 2.69
C GLN A 93 25.43 20.56 1.78
N CYS A 94 25.27 20.27 0.48
CA CYS A 94 24.57 21.16 -0.42
C CYS A 94 23.05 21.10 -0.21
N GLN A 95 22.38 22.22 -0.39
CA GLN A 95 20.90 22.28 -0.38
C GLN A 95 20.30 22.03 -1.77
N SER A 96 21.11 22.05 -2.84
CA SER A 96 20.67 21.85 -4.21
C SER A 96 20.71 20.36 -4.57
N TRP A 97 19.63 19.66 -4.22
CA TRP A 97 19.37 18.28 -4.63
C TRP A 97 18.50 18.24 -5.88
N HIS A 98 18.65 17.21 -6.70
CA HIS A 98 17.89 17.05 -7.94
C HIS A 98 17.75 15.60 -8.38
N GLY A 99 16.71 15.29 -9.15
CA GLY A 99 16.42 13.93 -9.61
C GLY A 99 17.14 13.56 -10.89
N ASP A 100 17.56 14.54 -11.71
CA ASP A 100 18.28 14.27 -12.95
C ASP A 100 19.79 14.14 -12.74
N PHE A 101 20.42 13.13 -13.34
CA PHE A 101 21.88 13.08 -13.34
C PHE A 101 22.47 14.25 -14.16
N ARG A 102 23.29 15.08 -13.50
CA ARG A 102 24.02 16.19 -14.12
C ARG A 102 25.52 15.93 -14.06
N PHE A 103 26.18 15.90 -15.21
CA PHE A 103 27.64 15.82 -15.30
C PHE A 103 28.31 16.90 -14.43
N PHE A 104 29.33 16.50 -13.67
CA PHE A 104 30.07 17.34 -12.72
C PHE A 104 29.25 17.96 -11.57
N ARG A 105 27.99 17.55 -11.37
CA ARG A 105 27.11 18.06 -10.30
C ARG A 105 26.41 16.96 -9.49
N SER A 106 26.65 15.70 -9.81
CA SER A 106 26.01 14.52 -9.20
C SER A 106 27.06 13.49 -8.75
N PHE A 107 27.89 13.86 -7.75
CA PHE A 107 28.92 12.98 -7.19
C PHE A 107 28.43 12.20 -5.96
N VAL A 108 27.42 12.73 -5.29
CA VAL A 108 26.74 12.04 -4.18
C VAL A 108 25.28 11.84 -4.55
N ARG A 109 24.68 10.80 -4.00
CA ARG A 109 23.25 10.57 -4.09
C ARG A 109 22.70 10.09 -2.76
N ARG A 110 21.43 10.39 -2.51
CA ARG A 110 20.68 9.85 -1.38
C ARG A 110 19.30 9.37 -1.82
N ARG A 111 18.75 8.39 -1.10
CA ARG A 111 17.40 7.87 -1.33
C ARG A 111 16.64 7.83 -0.03
N ARG A 112 15.43 8.39 -0.04
CA ARG A 112 14.56 8.46 1.14
C ARG A 112 13.65 7.23 1.20
N TRP A 113 13.78 6.49 2.28
CA TRP A 113 12.94 5.36 2.63
C TRP A 113 11.97 5.78 3.73
N ILE A 114 10.71 5.40 3.58
CA ILE A 114 9.63 5.66 4.55
C ILE A 114 8.97 4.36 4.96
N ARG A 115 8.56 4.28 6.22
CA ARG A 115 7.78 3.15 6.74
C ARG A 115 6.89 3.60 7.88
N HIS A 116 5.61 3.22 7.85
CA HIS A 116 4.69 3.59 8.90
C HIS A 116 4.73 2.60 10.07
N ARG A 117 4.72 3.13 11.29
CA ARG A 117 4.45 2.39 12.52
C ARG A 117 3.26 2.99 13.25
N LYS A 118 2.56 2.16 14.01
CA LYS A 118 1.43 2.59 14.85
C LYS A 118 1.50 1.95 16.22
N TYR A 119 0.90 2.60 17.21
CA TYR A 119 0.74 1.98 18.52
C TYR A 119 -0.19 0.76 18.41
N LYS A 120 0.08 -0.25 19.24
CA LYS A 120 -0.86 -1.34 19.49
C LYS A 120 -2.09 -0.76 20.14
N ASP A 121 -3.26 -1.12 19.64
CA ASP A 121 -4.51 -0.80 20.29
C ASP A 121 -4.44 -1.32 21.74
N ARG A 122 -4.70 -0.44 22.72
CA ARG A 122 -4.78 -0.86 24.12
C ARG A 122 -5.91 -1.87 24.20
N LYS A 123 -5.59 -3.11 24.62
CA LYS A 123 -6.64 -4.07 24.93
C LYS A 123 -7.47 -3.44 26.06
N PRO A 124 -8.80 -3.31 25.91
CA PRO A 124 -9.63 -2.79 26.99
C PRO A 124 -9.37 -3.66 28.21
N THR A 125 -9.09 -3.00 29.32
CA THR A 125 -8.84 -3.64 30.61
C THR A 125 -10.05 -4.51 30.96
N PHE A 126 -9.91 -5.59 31.72
CA PHE A 126 -11.05 -6.43 32.10
C PHE A 126 -12.20 -5.61 32.72
N ALA A 127 -11.87 -4.58 33.50
CA ALA A 127 -12.83 -3.61 34.03
C ALA A 127 -13.51 -2.75 32.94
N GLU A 128 -12.78 -2.31 31.91
CA GLU A 128 -13.35 -1.57 30.77
C GLU A 128 -14.23 -2.49 29.90
N GLN A 129 -13.84 -3.76 29.72
CA GLN A 129 -14.65 -4.79 29.06
C GLN A 129 -15.97 -5.06 29.80
N GLN A 130 -15.95 -5.05 31.13
CA GLN A 130 -17.14 -5.19 31.98
C GLN A 130 -18.04 -3.94 31.98
N MET A 131 -17.51 -2.75 31.67
CA MET A 131 -18.34 -1.56 31.49
C MET A 131 -18.94 -1.44 30.07
N ILE A 132 -18.31 -2.08 29.07
CA ILE A 132 -18.82 -2.14 27.69
C ILE A 132 -20.00 -3.13 27.57
N TYR A 133 -20.10 -4.12 28.47
CA TYR A 133 -21.26 -4.99 28.60
C TYR A 133 -21.72 -5.02 30.06
N PRO A 134 -22.75 -4.27 30.46
CA PRO A 134 -23.33 -4.47 31.78
C PRO A 134 -23.83 -5.91 31.85
N LEU A 135 -23.24 -6.70 32.76
CA LEU A 135 -23.82 -8.00 33.12
C LEU A 135 -25.22 -7.74 33.66
N LYS A 136 -26.23 -8.24 32.95
CA LYS A 136 -27.61 -8.34 33.44
C LYS A 136 -27.59 -9.36 34.58
N ASP A 137 -27.47 -8.88 35.82
CA ASP A 137 -27.74 -9.71 36.99
C ASP A 137 -29.21 -10.09 36.97
N GLY A 138 -29.47 -11.39 36.91
CA GLY A 138 -30.81 -11.92 36.77
C GLY A 138 -31.64 -11.77 38.04
N ALA A 139 -32.89 -11.32 37.87
CA ALA A 139 -34.07 -11.90 38.52
C ALA A 139 -35.35 -11.26 37.96
N GLU A 140 -36.32 -12.14 37.70
CA GLU A 140 -37.78 -11.92 37.62
C GLU A 140 -38.39 -11.48 36.28
N ASP A 141 -38.80 -12.51 35.54
CA ASP A 141 -40.05 -12.68 34.79
C ASP A 141 -40.94 -11.43 34.61
N ASP A 142 -40.85 -10.84 33.43
CA ASP A 142 -42.02 -10.28 32.75
C ASP A 142 -41.79 -10.30 31.23
N GLU A 143 -42.80 -10.77 30.50
CA GLU A 143 -42.82 -10.88 29.05
C GLU A 143 -42.57 -9.51 28.38
N ALA A 144 -41.32 -9.26 28.02
CA ALA A 144 -40.98 -8.33 26.95
C ALA A 144 -40.03 -9.05 26.00
N GLN A 145 -40.59 -9.45 24.87
CA GLN A 145 -39.91 -10.03 23.73
C GLN A 145 -38.69 -9.16 23.33
N GLU A 146 -37.48 -9.58 23.70
CA GLU A 146 -36.25 -9.03 23.11
C GLU A 146 -36.24 -9.41 21.62
N PRO A 147 -36.10 -8.45 20.68
CA PRO A 147 -35.97 -8.79 19.28
C PRO A 147 -34.65 -9.54 19.11
N ALA A 148 -34.73 -10.74 18.54
CA ALA A 148 -33.58 -11.53 18.13
C ALA A 148 -32.55 -10.64 17.41
N PRO A 149 -31.23 -10.81 17.62
CA PRO A 149 -30.24 -10.05 16.89
C PRO A 149 -30.43 -10.37 15.41
N ALA A 150 -30.95 -9.41 14.66
CA ALA A 150 -30.93 -9.46 13.22
C ALA A 150 -29.45 -9.54 12.84
N LYS A 151 -28.98 -10.75 12.48
CA LYS A 151 -27.87 -10.89 11.54
C LYS A 151 -28.26 -9.97 10.40
N SER A 152 -27.57 -8.86 10.20
CA SER A 152 -27.76 -8.12 8.96
C SER A 152 -27.40 -9.10 7.85
N GLU A 153 -28.42 -9.61 7.16
CA GLU A 153 -28.25 -10.50 6.00
C GLU A 153 -27.48 -9.76 4.89
N ASP A 154 -27.43 -8.43 4.98
CA ASP A 154 -26.73 -7.59 4.02
C ASP A 154 -25.21 -7.63 4.20
N ILE A 155 -24.57 -8.35 3.28
CA ILE A 155 -23.12 -8.39 3.11
C ILE A 155 -22.48 -6.99 3.04
N ILE A 156 -23.15 -5.99 2.47
CA ILE A 156 -22.58 -4.65 2.31
C ILE A 156 -22.37 -3.97 3.65
N ALA A 157 -23.34 -4.04 4.56
CA ALA A 157 -23.20 -3.52 5.93
C ALA A 157 -22.02 -4.19 6.67
N ARG A 158 -21.85 -5.51 6.49
CA ARG A 158 -20.70 -6.25 7.07
C ARG A 158 -19.36 -5.81 6.46
N LEU A 159 -19.32 -5.38 5.20
CA LEU A 159 -18.12 -4.87 4.54
C LEU A 159 -17.77 -3.43 4.96
N GLU A 160 -18.78 -2.63 5.30
CA GLU A 160 -18.61 -1.26 5.83
C GLU A 160 -18.00 -1.26 7.23
N GLU A 161 -18.31 -2.26 8.06
CA GLU A 161 -17.69 -2.46 9.38
C GLU A 161 -16.21 -2.86 9.30
N CYS A 162 -15.76 -3.39 8.16
CA CYS A 162 -14.38 -3.82 7.97
C CYS A 162 -13.44 -2.62 7.70
N ARG A 163 -12.31 -2.58 8.41
CA ARG A 163 -11.35 -1.46 8.31
C ARG A 163 -10.44 -1.58 7.08
N ILE A 164 -10.14 -2.80 6.66
CA ILE A 164 -9.19 -3.07 5.57
C ILE A 164 -9.70 -4.20 4.66
N ASP A 165 -9.25 -4.21 3.39
CA ASP A 165 -9.64 -5.23 2.42
C ASP A 165 -9.32 -6.67 2.88
N ARG A 166 -8.28 -6.86 3.72
CA ARG A 166 -7.96 -8.18 4.29
C ARG A 166 -9.11 -8.73 5.15
N GLU A 167 -9.76 -7.88 5.95
CA GLU A 167 -10.92 -8.23 6.76
C GLU A 167 -12.15 -8.44 5.87
N ARG A 168 -12.37 -7.55 4.90
CA ARG A 168 -13.43 -7.68 3.89
C ARG A 168 -13.37 -9.03 3.17
N PHE A 169 -12.18 -9.50 2.81
CA PHE A 169 -12.03 -10.82 2.19
C PHE A 169 -12.38 -11.99 3.10
N VAL A 170 -12.33 -11.86 4.43
CA VAL A 170 -12.83 -12.90 5.34
C VAL A 170 -14.36 -12.97 5.24
N VAL A 171 -15.01 -11.81 5.26
CA VAL A 171 -16.46 -11.67 5.15
C VAL A 171 -16.98 -12.09 3.77
N ILE A 172 -16.31 -11.68 2.69
CA ILE A 172 -16.63 -12.11 1.31
C ILE A 172 -16.52 -13.62 1.20
N LYS A 173 -15.46 -14.25 1.72
CA LYS A 173 -15.30 -15.71 1.64
C LYS A 173 -16.42 -16.46 2.37
N ASP A 174 -16.82 -15.97 3.54
CA ASP A 174 -17.96 -16.51 4.29
C ASP A 174 -19.26 -16.37 3.48
N TYR A 175 -19.49 -15.20 2.87
CA TYR A 175 -20.65 -14.95 2.02
C TYR A 175 -20.74 -15.88 0.80
N PHE A 176 -19.61 -16.18 0.14
CA PHE A 176 -19.57 -17.15 -0.97
C PHE A 176 -20.00 -18.57 -0.57
N GLN A 177 -19.95 -18.93 0.73
CA GLN A 177 -20.40 -20.24 1.20
C GLN A 177 -21.92 -20.34 1.31
N SER A 178 -22.61 -19.21 1.44
CA SER A 178 -24.05 -19.16 1.71
C SER A 178 -24.88 -18.43 0.65
N CYS A 179 -24.26 -17.60 -0.21
CA CYS A 179 -24.98 -16.79 -1.19
C CYS A 179 -25.35 -17.60 -2.44
N GLY A 180 -26.46 -17.23 -3.07
CA GLY A 180 -26.85 -17.74 -4.39
C GLY A 180 -26.27 -16.91 -5.54
N GLU A 181 -26.24 -17.48 -6.75
CA GLU A 181 -25.73 -16.80 -7.96
C GLU A 181 -26.44 -15.45 -8.23
N SER A 182 -27.77 -15.44 -8.21
CA SER A 182 -28.57 -14.24 -8.46
C SER A 182 -28.34 -13.14 -7.41
N GLU A 183 -28.10 -13.53 -6.17
CA GLU A 183 -27.85 -12.63 -5.04
C GLU A 183 -26.43 -12.04 -5.09
N LEU A 184 -25.44 -12.86 -5.47
CA LEU A 184 -24.10 -12.35 -5.71
C LEU A 184 -24.10 -11.38 -6.89
N ARG A 185 -24.77 -11.74 -8.00
CA ARG A 185 -24.79 -10.94 -9.23
C ARG A 185 -25.31 -9.52 -9.00
N SER A 186 -26.34 -9.35 -8.17
CA SER A 186 -26.87 -8.01 -7.87
C SER A 186 -25.93 -7.16 -7.02
N LYS A 187 -25.06 -7.79 -6.22
CA LYS A 187 -24.17 -7.11 -5.26
C LYS A 187 -22.72 -6.93 -5.73
N ILE A 188 -22.32 -7.50 -6.88
CA ILE A 188 -20.93 -7.41 -7.39
C ILE A 188 -20.43 -5.98 -7.45
N HIS A 189 -21.23 -5.05 -7.98
CA HIS A 189 -20.83 -3.65 -8.11
C HIS A 189 -20.59 -2.99 -6.74
N GLU A 190 -21.48 -3.20 -5.78
CA GLU A 190 -21.36 -2.65 -4.42
C GLU A 190 -20.15 -3.25 -3.68
N ILE A 191 -19.91 -4.56 -3.82
CA ILE A 191 -18.74 -5.23 -3.24
C ILE A 191 -17.45 -4.68 -3.86
N LEU A 192 -17.40 -4.44 -5.17
CA LEU A 192 -16.25 -3.82 -5.84
C LEU A 192 -15.98 -2.39 -5.36
N CYS A 193 -17.04 -1.60 -5.13
CA CYS A 193 -16.94 -0.26 -4.57
C CYS A 193 -16.42 -0.27 -3.12
N ALA A 194 -16.78 -1.29 -2.34
CA ALA A 194 -16.31 -1.47 -0.97
C ALA A 194 -14.83 -1.90 -0.85
N LEU A 195 -14.21 -2.41 -1.91
CA LEU A 195 -12.80 -2.81 -1.92
C LEU A 195 -11.91 -1.60 -2.27
N ASN A 196 -10.90 -1.31 -1.45
CA ASN A 196 -10.08 -0.11 -1.62
C ASN A 196 -9.07 -0.25 -2.77
N TYR A 197 -8.45 -1.43 -2.92
CA TYR A 197 -7.34 -1.63 -3.85
C TYR A 197 -7.76 -2.30 -5.18
N SER A 198 -7.13 -1.90 -6.29
CA SER A 198 -7.36 -2.53 -7.61
C SER A 198 -7.08 -4.03 -7.57
N TYR A 199 -5.97 -4.45 -6.93
CA TYR A 199 -5.65 -5.86 -6.72
C TYR A 199 -6.77 -6.63 -6.00
N SER A 200 -7.40 -6.03 -4.99
CA SER A 200 -8.54 -6.62 -4.29
C SER A 200 -9.73 -6.80 -5.24
N ARG A 201 -10.04 -5.80 -6.06
CA ARG A 201 -11.13 -5.87 -7.04
C ARG A 201 -10.90 -6.98 -8.07
N THR A 202 -9.69 -7.05 -8.65
CA THR A 202 -9.30 -8.13 -9.58
C THR A 202 -9.39 -9.51 -8.92
N ARG A 203 -8.93 -9.63 -7.67
CA ARG A 203 -8.99 -10.89 -6.92
C ARG A 203 -10.43 -11.32 -6.63
N PHE A 204 -11.30 -10.38 -6.26
CA PHE A 204 -12.73 -10.66 -6.06
C PHE A 204 -13.38 -11.13 -7.35
N LEU A 205 -13.16 -10.46 -8.48
CA LEU A 205 -13.68 -10.89 -9.79
C LEU A 205 -13.15 -12.27 -10.19
N SER A 206 -11.88 -12.57 -9.91
CA SER A 206 -11.32 -13.91 -10.09
C SER A 206 -12.03 -14.96 -9.23
N MET A 207 -12.42 -14.63 -7.98
CA MET A 207 -13.22 -15.52 -7.14
C MET A 207 -14.64 -15.71 -7.67
N VAL A 208 -15.28 -14.66 -8.19
CA VAL A 208 -16.60 -14.72 -8.85
C VAL A 208 -16.54 -15.68 -10.04
N ASN A 209 -15.59 -15.48 -10.96
CA ASN A 209 -15.44 -16.33 -12.15
C ASN A 209 -15.13 -17.79 -11.78
N GLN A 210 -14.40 -18.03 -10.68
CA GLN A 210 -14.12 -19.38 -10.21
C GLN A 210 -15.34 -20.10 -9.61
N HIS A 211 -16.19 -19.41 -8.85
CA HIS A 211 -17.35 -20.03 -8.17
C HIS A 211 -18.62 -20.01 -9.03
N TYR A 212 -18.77 -18.99 -9.88
CA TYR A 212 -19.94 -18.74 -10.71
C TYR A 212 -19.50 -18.33 -12.12
N PRO A 213 -19.02 -19.29 -12.94
CA PRO A 213 -18.46 -18.99 -14.28
C PRO A 213 -19.49 -18.42 -15.27
N GLU A 214 -20.79 -18.58 -15.00
CA GLU A 214 -21.88 -18.00 -15.81
C GLU A 214 -22.06 -16.49 -15.61
N ILE A 215 -21.47 -15.91 -14.56
CA ILE A 215 -21.51 -14.47 -14.33
C ILE A 215 -20.42 -13.81 -15.18
N ASP A 216 -20.85 -13.07 -16.20
CA ASP A 216 -19.94 -12.24 -17.00
C ASP A 216 -19.35 -11.10 -16.16
N THR A 217 -18.02 -11.10 -16.05
CA THR A 217 -17.24 -10.11 -15.30
C THR A 217 -16.43 -9.18 -16.21
N SER A 218 -16.53 -9.33 -17.53
CA SER A 218 -15.73 -8.58 -18.52
C SER A 218 -15.93 -7.07 -18.43
N ASP A 219 -17.18 -6.63 -18.23
CA ASP A 219 -17.51 -5.20 -18.03
C ASP A 219 -16.79 -4.61 -16.82
N TYR A 220 -16.70 -5.35 -15.71
CA TYR A 220 -16.00 -4.90 -14.51
C TYR A 220 -14.47 -4.90 -14.70
N LEU A 221 -13.93 -5.92 -15.38
CA LEU A 221 -12.50 -6.00 -15.69
C LEU A 221 -12.05 -4.84 -16.59
N SER A 222 -12.82 -4.52 -17.64
CA SER A 222 -12.49 -3.40 -18.54
C SER A 222 -12.46 -2.03 -17.84
N GLN A 223 -13.26 -1.85 -16.79
CA GLN A 223 -13.27 -0.64 -15.96
C GLN A 223 -12.08 -0.58 -14.99
N LEU A 224 -11.58 -1.74 -14.54
CA LEU A 224 -10.37 -1.82 -13.70
C LEU A 224 -9.10 -1.56 -14.52
N ASP A 225 -9.06 -2.03 -15.76
CA ASP A 225 -7.91 -1.90 -16.67
C ASP A 225 -7.64 -0.43 -17.07
N PHE A 226 -8.60 0.48 -16.89
CA PHE A 226 -8.38 1.92 -17.13
C PHE A 226 -7.39 2.57 -16.15
N TYR A 227 -7.08 1.92 -15.02
CA TYR A 227 -6.11 2.44 -14.02
C TYR A 227 -4.85 1.58 -13.84
N SER A 228 -4.72 0.45 -14.55
CA SER A 228 -3.60 -0.47 -14.36
C SER A 228 -2.84 -0.90 -15.61
N ASP A 229 -2.95 -0.22 -16.75
CA ASP A 229 -2.19 -0.62 -17.94
C ASP A 229 -1.63 0.53 -18.79
N TYR A 230 -0.44 1.01 -18.44
CA TYR A 230 0.49 1.61 -19.40
C TYR A 230 1.69 0.71 -19.75
N LYS A 231 1.78 -0.50 -19.17
CA LYS A 231 2.96 -1.38 -19.35
C LYS A 231 2.68 -2.84 -19.70
N THR A 232 1.43 -3.32 -19.76
CA THR A 232 1.17 -4.74 -20.10
C THR A 232 0.54 -4.92 -21.49
N ALA A 233 -0.08 -3.90 -22.08
CA ALA A 233 -0.82 -4.01 -23.35
C ALA A 233 0.01 -3.86 -24.66
N THR A 234 1.34 -3.78 -24.60
CA THR A 234 2.18 -3.70 -25.83
C THR A 234 3.06 -4.93 -26.08
N LYS A 235 2.90 -6.03 -25.33
CA LYS A 235 3.77 -7.22 -25.47
C LYS A 235 3.12 -8.52 -25.92
N THR A 236 1.83 -8.53 -26.22
CA THR A 236 1.14 -9.71 -26.77
C THR A 236 0.14 -9.32 -27.86
N LEU A 237 0.68 -8.86 -28.99
CA LEU A 237 -0.01 -8.97 -30.29
C LEU A 237 0.97 -9.66 -31.26
N PRO A 238 0.58 -10.72 -31.98
CA PRO A 238 1.45 -11.32 -32.98
C PRO A 238 1.74 -10.29 -34.08
N GLN A 239 3.03 -10.11 -34.37
CA GLN A 239 3.49 -9.31 -35.50
C GLN A 239 2.96 -9.94 -36.79
N HIS A 240 1.93 -9.33 -37.38
CA HIS A 240 1.60 -9.61 -38.77
C HIS A 240 2.74 -9.04 -39.63
N THR A 241 3.49 -9.95 -40.23
CA THR A 241 4.47 -9.69 -41.27
C THR A 241 3.80 -8.93 -42.42
N HIS A 242 4.12 -7.65 -42.59
CA HIS A 242 3.84 -6.96 -43.84
C HIS A 242 4.83 -7.46 -44.88
N ALA A 243 4.32 -8.32 -45.78
CA ALA A 243 4.98 -8.67 -47.02
C ALA A 243 5.23 -7.39 -47.84
N THR A 244 6.48 -7.19 -48.22
CA THR A 244 6.93 -6.20 -49.19
C THR A 244 6.27 -6.48 -50.54
N ALA A 245 5.37 -5.59 -50.97
CA ALA A 245 4.92 -5.52 -52.36
C ALA A 245 5.68 -4.38 -53.05
N SER A 246 6.51 -4.74 -54.03
CA SER A 246 7.25 -3.84 -54.91
C SER A 246 6.31 -2.92 -55.69
N PRO A 247 6.72 -1.67 -56.00
CA PRO A 247 5.91 -0.78 -56.83
C PRO A 247 5.97 -1.22 -58.31
N PRO A 248 4.87 -1.11 -59.08
CA PRO A 248 4.92 -1.34 -60.52
C PRO A 248 5.63 -0.19 -61.23
N SER A 249 6.49 -0.56 -62.18
CA SER A 249 7.18 0.32 -63.11
C SER A 249 6.25 0.91 -64.17
N CYS A 250 6.49 2.18 -64.50
CA CYS A 250 6.25 2.91 -65.76
C CYS A 250 4.85 2.89 -66.38
N LEU A 251 4.28 4.08 -66.61
CA LEU A 251 4.33 4.82 -67.89
C LEU A 251 3.88 6.28 -67.69
#